data_AF-A0A497PJJ4-F1
#
_entry.id   AF-A0A497PJJ4-F1
#
_cell.length_a   1.000
_cell.length_b   1.000
_cell.length_c   1.000
_cell.angle_alpha   90.00
_cell.angle_beta   90.00
_cell.angle_gamma   90.00
#
_symmetry.space_group_name_H-M   'P 1'
#
loop_
_entity.id
_entity.type
_entity.pdbx_description
1 polymer ?
#
loop_
_entity_poly.entity_id
_entity_poly.type
_entity_poly.pdbx_seq_one_letter_code
_entity_poly.pdbx_strand_id
1 'polypeptide(L)'
;MPIKLVNKTGVPEVLARACLVDKHRRYGDISATKFIDAPQISYLLANHTVEEDVVKRLWMLLGTGVHHIIDRAEVAHASARQLLDAVEVLRDIGGEKNGKAADFLNTLARAKFPEAFSKDVITEKTLTVSIETDIGVLELSGTFDKFWVKKKLLEDYKVTSVWGYLYEESKKKWYAQMNTYAYMLRKSGFEVEEAQIMAIFKDYKEIEKVRNRDYPKAMAMEIPIPLHPQEKMEKWIKKRAELHLRAMNGDVEPCTPKEMWATNDTWKVTTKERKRAIKAGFISEEAANDFMEMNELKYIGMYKEFYPGERKRCDKFCPVASVCPQYAAYQELKSKLNN
;
A
#
# COMPACT_ATOMS: atom_id res chain seq x y z
N MET A 1 -7.20 -15.60 -5.71
CA MET A 1 -7.50 -14.15 -5.75
C MET A 1 -8.37 -13.84 -6.97
N PRO A 2 -9.18 -12.78 -6.93
CA PRO A 2 -9.93 -12.26 -8.09
C PRO A 2 -9.05 -11.50 -9.10
N ILE A 3 -7.72 -11.66 -9.03
CA ILE A 3 -6.77 -11.12 -10.01
C ILE A 3 -6.34 -12.25 -10.92
N LYS A 4 -6.63 -12.11 -12.21
CA LYS A 4 -6.14 -13.01 -13.26
C LYS A 4 -4.82 -12.46 -13.79
N LEU A 5 -3.73 -13.17 -13.50
CA LEU A 5 -2.42 -12.78 -13.99
C LEU A 5 -2.26 -13.13 -15.46
N VAL A 6 -1.73 -12.19 -16.24
CA VAL A 6 -1.51 -12.30 -17.68
C VAL A 6 -0.09 -11.86 -18.03
N ASN A 7 0.53 -12.48 -19.03
CA ASN A 7 1.88 -12.12 -19.48
C ASN A 7 1.83 -11.35 -20.80
N LYS A 8 1.26 -10.14 -20.80
CA LYS A 8 1.07 -9.34 -22.03
C LYS A 8 2.40 -8.77 -22.55
N THR A 9 3.36 -8.55 -21.66
CA THR A 9 4.68 -7.98 -21.97
C THR A 9 5.74 -9.02 -22.38
N GLY A 10 5.43 -10.32 -22.34
CA GLY A 10 6.37 -11.37 -22.74
C GLY A 10 7.54 -11.57 -21.77
N VAL A 11 7.31 -11.38 -20.46
CA VAL A 11 8.28 -11.66 -19.40
C VAL A 11 8.69 -13.15 -19.47
N PRO A 12 9.98 -13.50 -19.25
CA PRO A 12 10.43 -14.88 -19.24
C PRO A 12 9.55 -15.79 -18.36
N GLU A 13 9.17 -16.96 -18.88
CA GLU A 13 8.18 -17.85 -18.26
C GLU A 13 8.52 -18.27 -16.82
N VAL A 14 9.81 -18.40 -16.50
CA VAL A 14 10.24 -18.69 -15.12
C VAL A 14 9.87 -17.57 -14.15
N LEU A 15 9.99 -16.31 -14.57
CA LEU A 15 9.63 -15.15 -13.76
C LEU A 15 8.11 -14.97 -13.70
N ALA A 16 7.41 -15.19 -14.81
CA ALA A 16 5.95 -15.18 -14.85
C ALA A 16 5.37 -16.22 -13.88
N ARG A 17 5.89 -17.46 -13.89
CA ARG A 17 5.51 -18.52 -12.95
C ARG A 17 5.82 -18.17 -11.49
N ALA A 18 6.97 -17.55 -11.22
CA ALA A 18 7.31 -17.10 -9.87
C ALA A 18 6.29 -16.09 -9.31
N CYS A 19 5.72 -15.23 -10.15
CA CYS A 19 4.66 -14.31 -9.75
C CYS A 19 3.29 -14.97 -9.50
N LEU A 20 3.06 -16.21 -9.96
CA LEU A 20 1.84 -16.98 -9.70
C LEU A 20 1.82 -17.65 -8.33
N VAL A 21 2.99 -17.82 -7.69
CA VAL A 21 3.12 -18.45 -6.38
C VAL A 21 2.69 -17.45 -5.30
N ASP A 22 1.39 -17.32 -5.10
CA ASP A 22 0.83 -16.50 -4.03
C ASP A 22 0.68 -17.34 -2.76
N LYS A 23 1.59 -17.14 -1.80
CA LYS A 23 1.54 -17.79 -0.48
C LYS A 23 0.81 -16.96 0.58
N HIS A 24 0.25 -15.79 0.24
CA HIS A 24 -0.39 -14.95 1.25
C HIS A 24 -1.70 -15.58 1.73
N ARG A 25 -1.63 -16.20 2.91
CA ARG A 25 -2.80 -16.69 3.65
C ARG A 25 -3.69 -15.52 4.04
N ARG A 26 -4.99 -15.65 3.82
CA ARG A 26 -5.98 -14.67 4.29
C ARG A 26 -6.41 -15.05 5.69
N TYR A 27 -6.27 -14.10 6.61
CA TYR A 27 -6.78 -14.19 7.97
C TYR A 27 -7.74 -13.02 8.19
N GLY A 28 -8.81 -13.24 8.95
CA GLY A 28 -9.85 -12.22 9.21
C GLY A 28 -10.56 -11.73 7.93
N ASP A 29 -11.23 -10.59 8.06
CA ASP A 29 -12.02 -9.97 6.99
C ASP A 29 -11.14 -9.12 6.07
N ILE A 30 -10.14 -8.42 6.63
CA ILE A 30 -9.27 -7.50 5.90
C ILE A 30 -7.85 -7.50 6.46
N SER A 31 -6.85 -7.41 5.57
CA SER A 31 -5.45 -7.23 5.97
C SER A 31 -5.12 -5.76 6.23
N ALA A 32 -4.17 -5.47 7.12
CA ALA A 32 -3.71 -4.12 7.44
C ALA A 32 -3.30 -3.32 6.18
N THR A 33 -2.66 -3.98 5.21
CA THR A 33 -2.27 -3.38 3.93
C THR A 33 -3.46 -2.92 3.08
N LYS A 34 -4.59 -3.66 3.10
CA LYS A 34 -5.84 -3.26 2.43
C LYS A 34 -6.63 -2.27 3.28
N PHE A 35 -6.58 -2.41 4.59
CA PHE A 35 -7.29 -1.57 5.56
C PHE A 35 -6.88 -0.11 5.44
N ILE A 36 -5.60 0.17 5.24
CA ILE A 36 -5.10 1.53 5.06
C ILE A 36 -5.37 2.12 3.66
N ASP A 37 -5.89 1.33 2.71
CA ASP A 37 -6.19 1.78 1.36
C ASP A 37 -7.66 2.25 1.22
N ALA A 38 -8.05 2.67 0.01
CA ALA A 38 -9.40 3.12 -0.30
C ALA A 38 -10.40 1.95 -0.22
N PRO A 39 -11.52 2.07 0.53
CA PRO A 39 -12.53 1.02 0.65
C PRO A 39 -13.10 0.57 -0.70
N GLN A 40 -13.29 1.51 -1.62
CA GLN A 40 -13.74 1.20 -2.99
C GLN A 40 -12.81 0.24 -3.73
N ILE A 41 -11.48 0.34 -3.52
CA ILE A 41 -10.54 -0.59 -4.16
C ILE A 41 -10.71 -2.00 -3.59
N SER A 42 -10.82 -2.13 -2.27
CA SER A 42 -11.07 -3.41 -1.62
C SER A 42 -12.39 -4.04 -2.08
N TYR A 43 -13.45 -3.25 -2.17
CA TYR A 43 -14.76 -3.68 -2.67
C TYR A 43 -14.71 -4.15 -4.13
N LEU A 44 -14.14 -3.35 -5.03
CA LEU A 44 -14.05 -3.71 -6.45
C LEU A 44 -13.18 -4.94 -6.66
N LEU A 45 -12.08 -5.08 -5.91
CA LEU A 45 -11.28 -6.31 -5.93
C LEU A 45 -12.10 -7.51 -5.45
N ALA A 46 -12.94 -7.37 -4.43
CA ALA A 46 -13.75 -8.50 -3.93
C ALA A 46 -14.84 -8.94 -4.92
N ASN A 47 -15.39 -8.01 -5.71
CA ASN A 47 -16.58 -8.23 -6.54
C ASN A 47 -16.30 -8.39 -8.04
N HIS A 48 -15.07 -8.12 -8.50
CA HIS A 48 -14.72 -8.17 -9.91
C HIS A 48 -13.45 -8.96 -10.16
N THR A 49 -13.41 -9.67 -11.30
CA THR A 49 -12.15 -10.22 -11.80
C THR A 49 -11.41 -9.16 -12.59
N VAL A 50 -10.18 -8.85 -12.17
CA VAL A 50 -9.32 -7.89 -12.87
C VAL A 50 -8.12 -8.59 -13.46
N GLU A 51 -7.75 -8.22 -14.70
CA GLU A 51 -6.50 -8.70 -15.29
C GLU A 51 -5.33 -7.82 -14.86
N GLU A 52 -4.24 -8.47 -14.42
CA GLU A 52 -3.01 -7.79 -14.04
C GLU A 52 -1.83 -8.38 -14.81
N ASP A 53 -1.03 -7.53 -15.45
CA ASP A 53 0.18 -7.98 -16.11
C ASP A 53 1.24 -8.40 -15.07
N VAL A 54 1.84 -9.57 -15.25
CA VAL A 54 2.90 -10.12 -14.39
C VAL A 54 4.08 -9.15 -14.19
N VAL A 55 4.35 -8.24 -15.14
CA VAL A 55 5.41 -7.24 -14.98
C VAL A 55 5.20 -6.35 -13.74
N LYS A 56 3.94 -6.09 -13.35
CA LYS A 56 3.63 -5.33 -12.14
C LYS A 56 3.99 -6.09 -10.86
N ARG A 57 4.04 -7.42 -10.92
CA ARG A 57 4.38 -8.30 -9.79
C ARG A 57 5.86 -8.59 -9.64
N LEU A 58 6.69 -8.28 -10.64
CA LEU A 58 8.14 -8.49 -10.54
C LEU A 58 8.76 -7.70 -9.36
N TRP A 59 8.24 -6.51 -9.09
CA TRP A 59 8.67 -5.73 -7.93
C TRP A 59 8.23 -6.34 -6.60
N MET A 60 7.03 -6.93 -6.56
CA MET A 60 6.56 -7.65 -5.38
C MET A 60 7.42 -8.90 -5.15
N LEU A 61 7.74 -9.65 -6.21
CA LEU A 61 8.62 -10.81 -6.17
C LEU A 61 10.01 -10.45 -5.62
N LEU A 62 10.60 -9.33 -6.08
CA LEU A 62 11.88 -8.85 -5.57
C LEU A 62 11.79 -8.50 -4.09
N GLY A 63 10.74 -7.78 -3.68
CA GLY A 63 10.48 -7.48 -2.27
C GLY A 63 10.41 -8.75 -1.43
N THR A 64 9.55 -9.70 -1.80
CA THR A 64 9.43 -10.99 -1.10
C THR A 64 10.76 -11.74 -1.02
N GLY A 65 11.56 -11.74 -2.10
CA GLY A 65 12.88 -12.36 -2.09
C GLY A 65 13.85 -11.70 -1.10
N VAL A 66 13.81 -10.37 -0.99
CA VAL A 66 14.62 -9.62 -0.03
C VAL A 66 14.19 -9.88 1.41
N HIS A 67 12.89 -9.87 1.73
CA HIS A 67 12.40 -10.24 3.07
C HIS A 67 12.88 -11.63 3.46
N HIS A 68 12.70 -12.62 2.58
CA HIS A 68 13.15 -13.99 2.83
C HIS A 68 14.67 -14.09 3.06
N ILE A 69 15.49 -13.26 2.42
CA ILE A 69 16.95 -13.25 2.66
C ILE A 69 17.27 -12.57 3.99
N ILE A 70 16.61 -11.47 4.33
CA ILE A 70 16.80 -10.76 5.60
C ILE A 70 16.41 -11.64 6.78
N ASP A 71 15.26 -12.32 6.69
CA ASP A 71 14.82 -13.29 7.69
C ASP A 71 15.84 -14.40 7.92
N ARG A 72 16.59 -14.76 6.86
CA ARG A 72 17.67 -15.75 6.98
C ARG A 72 18.91 -15.21 7.67
N ALA A 73 19.23 -13.93 7.51
CA ALA A 73 20.45 -13.30 8.04
C ALA A 73 20.43 -13.15 9.57
N GLU A 74 19.27 -13.24 10.20
CA GLU A 74 19.10 -13.36 11.65
C GLU A 74 19.46 -14.79 12.12
N VAL A 75 20.60 -15.31 11.65
CA VAL A 75 20.99 -16.74 11.61
C VAL A 75 20.90 -17.40 12.98
N ALA A 76 19.76 -18.04 13.13
CA ALA A 76 19.23 -18.92 14.15
C ALA A 76 17.85 -19.37 13.66
N HIS A 77 17.11 -18.38 13.13
CA HIS A 77 15.73 -18.51 12.68
C HIS A 77 15.56 -19.09 11.27
N ALA A 78 16.54 -19.00 10.37
CA ALA A 78 16.42 -19.47 8.98
C ALA A 78 16.05 -20.96 8.86
N SER A 79 16.88 -21.82 9.46
CA SER A 79 16.69 -23.27 9.45
C SER A 79 15.47 -23.67 10.29
N ALA A 80 15.25 -22.99 11.42
CA ALA A 80 14.04 -23.18 12.23
C ALA A 80 12.77 -22.84 11.43
N ARG A 81 12.77 -21.73 10.69
CA ARG A 81 11.65 -21.30 9.84
C ARG A 81 11.37 -22.29 8.73
N GLN A 82 12.39 -22.83 8.06
CA GLN A 82 12.20 -23.89 7.06
C GLN A 82 11.49 -25.12 7.66
N LEU A 83 11.86 -25.52 8.88
CA LEU A 83 11.18 -26.60 9.58
C LEU A 83 9.73 -26.21 9.92
N LEU A 84 9.50 -25.00 10.43
CA LEU A 84 8.16 -24.51 10.79
C LEU A 84 7.24 -24.33 9.56
N ASP A 85 7.76 -23.89 8.42
CA ASP A 85 7.00 -23.82 7.18
C ASP A 85 6.57 -25.23 6.74
N ALA A 86 7.44 -26.22 6.88
CA ALA A 86 7.08 -27.62 6.64
C ALA A 86 6.04 -28.14 7.64
N VAL A 87 6.10 -27.72 8.91
CA VAL A 87 5.07 -28.01 9.93
C VAL A 87 3.71 -27.47 9.48
N GLU A 88 3.64 -26.21 9.04
CA GLU A 88 2.41 -25.60 8.54
C GLU A 88 1.84 -26.35 7.33
N VAL A 89 2.69 -26.67 6.34
CA VAL A 89 2.28 -27.44 5.16
C VAL A 89 1.73 -28.82 5.54
N LEU A 90 2.40 -29.54 6.43
CA LEU A 90 1.94 -30.86 6.89
C LEU A 90 0.61 -30.78 7.62
N ARG A 91 0.40 -29.73 8.43
CA ARG A 91 -0.87 -29.49 9.12
C ARG A 91 -1.99 -29.17 8.15
N ASP A 92 -1.72 -28.40 7.11
CA ASP A 92 -2.70 -28.08 6.06
C ASP A 92 -3.09 -29.31 5.23
N ILE A 93 -2.13 -30.19 4.93
CA ILE A 93 -2.42 -31.47 4.25
C ILE A 93 -3.32 -32.35 5.14
N GLY A 94 -3.15 -32.27 6.46
CA GLY A 94 -3.96 -32.99 7.45
C GLY A 94 -3.63 -34.48 7.54
N GLY A 95 -4.30 -35.18 8.46
CA GLY A 95 -4.11 -36.62 8.71
C GLY A 95 -3.06 -36.93 9.79
N GLU A 96 -3.26 -38.07 10.47
CA GLU A 96 -2.52 -38.42 11.70
C GLU A 96 -1.01 -38.53 11.48
N LYS A 97 -0.57 -39.14 10.37
CA LYS A 97 0.85 -39.29 10.03
C LYS A 97 1.52 -37.93 9.81
N ASN A 98 0.83 -37.01 9.12
CA ASN A 98 1.33 -35.67 8.85
C ASN A 98 1.35 -34.82 10.13
N GLY A 99 0.35 -34.98 11.00
CA GLY A 99 0.33 -34.37 12.33
C GLY A 99 1.53 -34.79 13.17
N LYS A 100 1.81 -36.10 13.26
CA LYS A 100 3.00 -36.63 13.97
C LYS A 100 4.31 -36.11 13.38
N ALA A 101 4.43 -36.03 12.05
CA ALA A 101 5.60 -35.48 11.40
C ALA A 101 5.76 -33.97 11.68
N ALA A 102 4.67 -33.22 11.67
CA ALA A 102 4.64 -31.80 12.01
C ALA A 102 5.09 -31.58 13.47
N ASP A 103 4.60 -32.37 14.42
CA ASP A 103 4.99 -32.24 15.82
C ASP A 103 6.46 -32.62 16.04
N PHE A 104 6.97 -33.62 15.32
CA PHE A 104 8.39 -33.96 15.31
C PHE A 104 9.26 -32.80 14.79
N LEU A 105 8.92 -32.22 13.63
CA LEU A 105 9.68 -31.10 13.06
C LEU A 105 9.66 -29.86 13.95
N ASN A 106 8.51 -29.57 14.59
CA ASN A 106 8.40 -28.48 15.57
C ASN A 106 9.30 -28.74 16.80
N THR A 107 9.30 -29.96 17.31
CA THR A 107 10.16 -30.36 18.43
C THR A 107 11.65 -30.27 18.06
N LEU A 108 12.00 -30.76 16.87
CA LEU A 108 13.36 -30.69 16.33
C LEU A 108 13.83 -29.24 16.19
N ALA A 109 12.97 -28.38 15.64
CA ALA A 109 13.28 -26.96 15.48
C ALA A 109 13.58 -26.32 16.84
N ARG A 110 12.74 -26.56 17.86
CA ARG A 110 12.94 -26.04 19.23
C ARG A 110 14.22 -26.55 19.89
N ALA A 111 14.56 -27.81 19.66
CA ALA A 111 15.74 -28.42 20.26
C ALA A 111 17.05 -27.97 19.60
N LYS A 112 17.05 -27.75 18.28
CA LYS A 112 18.25 -27.42 17.50
C LYS A 112 18.48 -25.93 17.32
N PHE A 113 17.42 -25.13 17.41
CA PHE A 113 17.46 -23.68 17.26
C PHE A 113 16.68 -23.02 18.40
N PRO A 114 17.00 -23.26 19.68
CA PRO A 114 16.25 -22.70 20.81
C PRO A 114 16.19 -21.17 20.80
N GLU A 115 17.25 -20.53 20.34
CA GLU A 115 17.35 -19.09 20.16
C GLU A 115 16.40 -18.56 19.08
N ALA A 116 15.99 -19.41 18.13
CA ALA A 116 14.95 -19.09 17.15
C ALA A 116 13.55 -18.92 17.78
N PHE A 117 13.38 -19.37 19.02
CA PHE A 117 12.16 -19.23 19.82
C PHE A 117 12.34 -18.23 20.96
N SER A 118 13.41 -17.42 20.91
CA SER A 118 13.58 -16.30 21.82
C SER A 118 12.34 -15.40 21.79
N LYS A 119 11.86 -15.01 22.97
CA LYS A 119 10.76 -14.05 23.10
C LYS A 119 11.22 -12.61 22.88
N ASP A 120 12.52 -12.38 22.64
CA ASP A 120 13.07 -11.03 22.50
C ASP A 120 12.80 -10.41 21.13
N VAL A 121 12.60 -11.25 20.10
CA VAL A 121 12.30 -10.83 18.73
C VAL A 121 11.16 -11.67 18.19
N ILE A 122 10.16 -11.00 17.63
CA ILE A 122 9.04 -11.64 16.93
C ILE A 122 9.17 -11.25 15.46
N THR A 123 9.18 -12.23 14.56
CA THR A 123 9.26 -11.99 13.11
C THR A 123 8.12 -12.67 12.37
N GLU A 124 7.68 -12.07 11.26
CA GLU A 124 6.70 -12.64 10.31
C GLU A 124 5.45 -13.21 10.99
N LYS A 125 5.02 -12.58 12.09
CA LYS A 125 3.88 -13.03 12.88
C LYS A 125 2.62 -12.31 12.44
N THR A 126 1.61 -13.08 12.07
CA THR A 126 0.26 -12.54 11.85
C THR A 126 -0.44 -12.31 13.19
N LEU A 127 -0.95 -11.09 13.37
CA LEU A 127 -1.91 -10.74 14.43
C LEU A 127 -3.30 -10.58 13.82
N THR A 128 -4.32 -10.90 14.59
CA THR A 128 -5.71 -10.60 14.29
C THR A 128 -6.32 -9.88 15.47
N VAL A 129 -7.05 -8.78 15.23
CA VAL A 129 -7.77 -8.03 16.24
C VAL A 129 -9.20 -7.74 15.76
N SER A 130 -10.17 -7.92 16.65
CA SER A 130 -11.56 -7.57 16.41
C SER A 130 -11.78 -6.08 16.66
N ILE A 131 -12.33 -5.38 15.67
CA ILE A 131 -12.69 -3.96 15.79
C ILE A 131 -14.20 -3.82 15.85
N GLU A 132 -14.72 -3.43 17.01
CA GLU A 132 -16.14 -3.15 17.20
C GLU A 132 -16.50 -1.76 16.67
N THR A 133 -17.54 -1.71 15.85
CA THR A 133 -18.09 -0.47 15.27
C THR A 133 -19.60 -0.39 15.48
N ASP A 134 -20.19 0.76 15.20
CA ASP A 134 -21.64 0.95 15.37
C ASP A 134 -22.47 0.15 14.34
N ILE A 135 -21.83 -0.35 13.28
CA ILE A 135 -22.48 -1.08 12.19
C ILE A 135 -22.00 -2.54 12.04
N GLY A 136 -21.17 -3.04 12.97
CA GLY A 136 -20.67 -4.41 12.96
C GLY A 136 -19.26 -4.55 13.55
N VAL A 137 -18.76 -5.79 13.52
CA VAL A 137 -17.39 -6.13 13.94
C VAL A 137 -16.57 -6.44 12.69
N LEU A 138 -15.34 -5.92 12.63
CA LEU A 138 -14.39 -6.17 11.56
C LEU A 138 -13.16 -6.89 12.11
N GLU A 139 -12.83 -8.06 11.57
CA GLU A 139 -11.61 -8.80 11.90
C GLU A 139 -10.43 -8.28 11.07
N LEU A 140 -9.59 -7.47 11.69
CA LEU A 140 -8.38 -6.91 11.08
C LEU A 140 -7.20 -7.85 11.32
N SER A 141 -6.57 -8.32 10.25
CA SER A 141 -5.33 -9.11 10.31
C SER A 141 -4.13 -8.36 9.78
N GLY A 142 -2.93 -8.74 10.17
CA GLY A 142 -1.71 -8.09 9.72
C GLY A 142 -0.47 -8.88 10.10
N THR A 143 0.42 -9.08 9.13
CA THR A 143 1.76 -9.64 9.35
C THR A 143 2.76 -8.50 9.33
N PHE A 144 3.41 -8.28 10.47
CA PHE A 144 4.54 -7.36 10.56
C PHE A 144 5.85 -8.15 10.38
N ASP A 145 6.88 -7.49 9.86
CA ASP A 145 8.13 -8.16 9.54
C ASP A 145 8.92 -8.49 10.81
N LYS A 146 9.14 -7.49 11.69
CA LYS A 146 9.95 -7.68 12.90
C LYS A 146 9.55 -6.77 14.06
N PHE A 147 9.54 -7.31 15.26
CA PHE A 147 9.30 -6.58 16.50
C PHE A 147 10.27 -7.02 17.59
N TRP A 148 11.03 -6.07 18.13
CA TRP A 148 11.94 -6.28 19.25
C TRP A 148 11.21 -6.02 20.56
N VAL A 149 10.88 -7.07 21.29
CA VAL A 149 10.04 -6.98 22.50
C VAL A 149 10.71 -6.14 23.59
N LYS A 150 12.00 -6.39 23.87
CA LYS A 150 12.74 -5.64 24.91
C LYS A 150 13.00 -4.19 24.53
N LYS A 151 13.25 -3.92 23.24
CA LYS A 151 13.47 -2.55 22.73
C LYS A 151 12.16 -1.81 22.46
N LYS A 152 11.02 -2.52 22.49
CA LYS A 152 9.69 -2.00 22.13
C LYS A 152 9.68 -1.34 20.74
N LEU A 153 10.45 -1.93 19.81
CA LEU A 153 10.76 -1.39 18.49
C LEU A 153 10.15 -2.25 17.38
N LEU A 154 9.31 -1.65 16.55
CA LEU A 154 8.70 -2.26 15.36
C LEU A 154 9.48 -1.89 14.10
N GLU A 155 9.81 -2.89 13.28
CA GLU A 155 10.56 -2.73 12.03
C GLU A 155 9.78 -3.32 10.84
N ASP A 156 9.79 -2.60 9.72
CA ASP A 156 9.27 -3.04 8.41
C ASP A 156 10.39 -2.88 7.38
N TYR A 157 10.69 -3.94 6.64
CA TYR A 157 11.67 -3.94 5.57
C TYR A 157 11.01 -3.42 4.29
N LYS A 158 11.67 -2.51 3.59
CA LYS A 158 11.10 -1.90 2.39
C LYS A 158 12.08 -1.82 1.24
N VAL A 159 11.83 -2.63 0.21
CA VAL A 159 12.40 -2.36 -1.12
C VAL A 159 11.52 -1.30 -1.80
N THR A 160 12.04 -0.10 -1.98
CA THR A 160 11.29 1.04 -2.53
C THR A 160 12.12 1.82 -3.54
N SER A 161 11.47 2.68 -4.33
CA SER A 161 12.19 3.69 -5.10
C SER A 161 12.55 4.89 -4.24
N VAL A 162 13.58 5.62 -4.66
CA VAL A 162 13.94 6.93 -4.09
C VAL A 162 12.77 7.89 -4.20
N TRP A 163 12.02 7.87 -5.30
CA TRP A 163 10.79 8.66 -5.43
C TRP A 163 9.75 8.33 -4.36
N GLY A 164 9.59 7.04 -4.01
CA GLY A 164 8.71 6.63 -2.91
C GLY A 164 9.17 7.15 -1.54
N TYR A 165 10.44 7.48 -1.39
CA TYR A 165 10.97 8.16 -0.21
C TYR A 165 10.93 9.69 -0.30
N LEU A 166 11.06 10.30 -1.47
CA LEU A 166 11.04 11.75 -1.58
C LEU A 166 9.62 12.32 -1.43
N TYR A 167 8.61 11.60 -1.91
CA TYR A 167 7.23 12.09 -1.88
C TYR A 167 6.50 11.73 -0.59
N GLU A 168 6.01 12.76 0.10
CA GLU A 168 5.27 12.65 1.35
C GLU A 168 4.05 11.72 1.26
N GLU A 169 3.33 11.74 0.13
CA GLU A 169 2.15 10.89 -0.06
C GLU A 169 2.48 9.39 -0.01
N SER A 170 3.68 9.00 -0.45
CA SER A 170 4.16 7.62 -0.35
C SER A 170 4.46 7.22 1.09
N LYS A 171 5.04 8.14 1.88
CA LYS A 171 5.31 7.94 3.31
C LYS A 171 4.05 7.86 4.15
N LYS A 172 2.96 8.55 3.79
CA LYS A 172 1.67 8.44 4.51
C LYS A 172 1.16 7.01 4.62
N LYS A 173 1.33 6.20 3.56
CA LYS A 173 0.97 4.78 3.60
C LYS A 173 1.85 4.00 4.57
N TRP A 174 3.15 4.29 4.60
CA TRP A 174 4.08 3.70 5.56
C TRP A 174 3.72 4.06 7.01
N TYR A 175 3.46 5.35 7.27
CA TYR A 175 3.02 5.81 8.58
C TYR A 175 1.72 5.12 9.01
N ALA A 176 0.72 5.02 8.12
CA ALA A 176 -0.54 4.37 8.42
C ALA A 176 -0.36 2.86 8.69
N GLN A 177 0.45 2.17 7.88
CA GLN A 177 0.75 0.74 8.04
C GLN A 177 1.39 0.46 9.39
N MET A 178 2.50 1.16 9.70
CA MET A 178 3.27 0.96 10.92
C MET A 178 2.47 1.34 12.17
N ASN A 179 1.68 2.41 12.13
CA ASN A 179 0.80 2.76 13.23
C ASN A 179 -0.34 1.74 13.43
N THR A 180 -0.83 1.12 12.36
CA THR A 180 -1.82 0.04 12.44
C THR A 180 -1.20 -1.20 13.12
N TYR A 181 0.00 -1.61 12.72
CA TYR A 181 0.71 -2.72 13.37
C TYR A 181 1.04 -2.42 14.84
N ALA A 182 1.51 -1.21 15.15
CA ALA A 182 1.76 -0.78 16.53
C ALA A 182 0.48 -0.83 17.38
N TYR A 183 -0.65 -0.38 16.84
CA TYR A 183 -1.96 -0.50 17.49
C TYR A 183 -2.33 -1.96 17.77
N MET A 184 -2.18 -2.86 16.78
CA MET A 184 -2.52 -4.29 16.90
C MET A 184 -1.64 -4.99 17.93
N LEU A 185 -0.34 -4.69 17.95
CA LEU A 185 0.61 -5.17 18.96
C LEU A 185 0.20 -4.71 20.36
N ARG A 186 -0.13 -3.43 20.53
CA ARG A 186 -0.61 -2.87 21.80
C ARG A 186 -1.91 -3.51 22.27
N LYS A 187 -2.88 -3.70 21.37
CA LYS A 187 -4.14 -4.41 21.66
C LYS A 187 -3.89 -5.86 22.06
N SER A 188 -2.81 -6.47 21.56
CA SER A 188 -2.37 -7.83 21.88
C SER A 188 -1.48 -7.92 23.14
N GLY A 189 -1.32 -6.82 23.90
CA GLY A 189 -0.60 -6.79 25.18
C GLY A 189 0.89 -6.46 25.10
N PHE A 190 1.41 -6.03 23.94
CA PHE A 190 2.81 -5.61 23.80
C PHE A 190 2.97 -4.09 23.99
N GLU A 191 4.10 -3.66 24.54
CA GLU A 191 4.47 -2.25 24.58
C GLU A 191 5.26 -1.88 23.33
N VAL A 192 4.82 -0.85 22.61
CA VAL A 192 5.49 -0.36 21.38
C VAL A 192 5.77 1.12 21.54
N GLU A 193 7.05 1.48 21.62
CA GLU A 193 7.52 2.85 21.83
C GLU A 193 8.12 3.46 20.56
N GLU A 194 8.77 2.63 19.74
CA GLU A 194 9.45 3.06 18.52
C GLU A 194 9.03 2.24 17.31
N ALA A 195 9.08 2.87 16.14
CA ALA A 195 8.86 2.21 14.87
C ALA A 195 9.80 2.78 13.80
N GLN A 196 10.28 1.93 12.90
CA GLN A 196 11.13 2.36 11.79
C GLN A 196 10.95 1.50 10.55
N ILE A 197 11.30 2.07 9.40
CA ILE A 197 11.43 1.34 8.15
C ILE A 197 12.91 1.13 7.83
N MET A 198 13.25 -0.12 7.54
CA MET A 198 14.55 -0.51 6.99
C MET A 198 14.46 -0.43 5.46
N ALA A 199 14.71 0.77 4.90
CA ALA A 199 14.53 1.02 3.48
C ALA A 199 15.76 0.60 2.66
N ILE A 200 15.52 0.00 1.48
CA ILE A 200 16.49 -0.31 0.44
C ILE A 200 16.00 0.35 -0.86
N PHE A 201 16.82 1.24 -1.42
CA PHE A 201 16.48 2.04 -2.60
C PHE A 201 16.99 1.39 -3.89
N LYS A 202 16.08 0.86 -4.68
CA LYS A 202 16.40 0.10 -5.92
C LYS A 202 16.94 0.94 -7.07
N ASP A 203 16.66 2.24 -7.09
CA ASP A 203 17.04 3.22 -8.12
C ASP A 203 17.98 4.30 -7.57
N TYR A 204 18.70 3.98 -6.49
CA TYR A 204 19.69 4.86 -5.87
C TYR A 204 20.89 5.14 -6.79
N LYS A 205 21.37 6.38 -6.78
CA LYS A 205 22.52 6.88 -7.53
C LYS A 205 23.37 7.77 -6.63
N GLU A 206 24.62 7.37 -6.37
CA GLU A 206 25.53 8.09 -5.46
C GLU A 206 25.72 9.58 -5.84
N ILE A 207 25.75 9.89 -7.14
CA ILE A 207 25.94 11.26 -7.62
C ILE A 207 24.79 12.21 -7.23
N GLU A 208 23.58 11.70 -7.05
CA GLU A 208 22.40 12.51 -6.74
C GLU A 208 22.39 13.00 -5.28
N LYS A 209 23.07 12.29 -4.38
CA LYS A 209 23.26 12.69 -2.97
C LYS A 209 23.93 14.06 -2.81
N VAL A 210 24.82 14.41 -3.73
CA VAL A 210 25.51 15.71 -3.73
C VAL A 210 24.62 16.81 -4.33
N ARG A 211 23.73 16.44 -5.25
CA ARG A 211 22.88 17.38 -6.02
C ARG A 211 21.58 17.75 -5.30
N ASN A 212 21.03 16.82 -4.52
CA ASN A 212 19.76 16.99 -3.85
C ASN A 212 19.91 16.67 -2.36
N ARG A 213 19.72 17.69 -1.52
CA ARG A 213 19.83 17.60 -0.06
C ARG A 213 18.83 16.60 0.56
N ASP A 214 17.67 16.43 -0.08
CA ASP A 214 16.61 15.53 0.39
C ASP A 214 16.78 14.10 -0.14
N TYR A 215 17.75 13.87 -1.03
CA TYR A 215 18.07 12.53 -1.54
C TYR A 215 18.53 11.61 -0.39
N PRO A 216 18.23 10.30 -0.44
CA PRO A 216 18.74 9.36 0.54
C PRO A 216 20.25 9.46 0.74
N LYS A 217 20.69 9.40 1.99
CA LYS A 217 22.12 9.51 2.33
C LYS A 217 22.91 8.25 1.98
N ALA A 218 22.23 7.13 1.80
CA ALA A 218 22.79 5.84 1.44
C ALA A 218 21.73 5.02 0.67
N MET A 219 22.19 3.97 -0.02
CA MET A 219 21.31 3.02 -0.73
C MET A 219 20.35 2.28 0.21
N ALA A 220 20.74 2.10 1.48
CA ALA A 220 19.87 1.59 2.52
C ALA A 220 19.97 2.44 3.78
N MET A 221 18.86 2.66 4.49
CA MET A 221 18.84 3.43 5.73
C MET A 221 17.62 3.14 6.60
N GLU A 222 17.78 3.39 7.89
CA GLU A 222 16.71 3.45 8.87
C GLU A 222 15.91 4.75 8.72
N ILE A 223 14.59 4.64 8.63
CA ILE A 223 13.66 5.77 8.55
C ILE A 223 12.72 5.70 9.75
N PRO A 224 12.87 6.60 10.75
CA PRO A 224 11.98 6.65 11.88
C PRO A 224 10.52 6.93 11.48
N ILE A 225 9.60 6.21 12.11
CA ILE A 225 8.15 6.36 11.92
C ILE A 225 7.56 6.92 13.21
N PRO A 226 7.04 8.16 13.21
CA PRO A 226 6.31 8.70 14.33
C PRO A 226 5.09 7.84 14.65
N LEU A 227 5.03 7.36 15.89
CA LEU A 227 3.89 6.62 16.40
C LEU A 227 2.85 7.57 16.99
N HIS A 228 1.59 7.19 16.86
CA HIS A 228 0.46 7.85 17.47
C HIS A 228 0.07 7.17 18.79
N PRO A 229 -0.45 7.93 19.76
CA PRO A 229 -1.03 7.38 20.97
C PRO A 229 -2.15 6.39 20.66
N GLN A 230 -2.31 5.39 21.53
CA GLN A 230 -3.29 4.31 21.34
C GLN A 230 -4.71 4.84 21.13
N GLU A 231 -5.15 5.82 21.92
CA GLU A 231 -6.49 6.41 21.81
C GLU A 231 -6.75 7.10 20.47
N LYS A 232 -5.72 7.76 19.91
CA LYS A 232 -5.82 8.39 18.59
C LYS A 232 -5.97 7.32 17.51
N MET A 233 -5.21 6.23 17.63
CA MET A 233 -5.31 5.10 16.70
C MET A 233 -6.64 4.36 16.82
N GLU A 234 -7.17 4.15 18.03
CA GLU A 234 -8.49 3.52 18.24
C GLU A 234 -9.58 4.28 17.48
N LYS A 235 -9.62 5.63 17.61
CA LYS A 235 -10.58 6.48 16.88
C LYS A 235 -10.42 6.38 15.36
N TRP A 236 -9.18 6.41 14.88
CA TRP A 236 -8.90 6.34 13.44
C TRP A 236 -9.24 4.95 12.86
N ILE A 237 -8.89 3.87 13.57
CA ILE A 237 -9.18 2.49 13.18
C ILE A 237 -10.68 2.24 13.20
N LYS A 238 -11.42 2.65 14.24
CA LYS A 238 -12.87 2.48 14.28
C LYS A 238 -13.56 3.13 13.08
N LYS A 239 -13.24 4.40 12.79
CA LYS A 239 -13.77 5.12 11.62
C LYS A 239 -13.40 4.44 10.31
N ARG A 240 -12.17 3.94 10.18
CA ARG A 240 -11.75 3.22 8.98
C ARG A 240 -12.43 1.87 8.83
N ALA A 241 -12.66 1.15 9.93
CA ALA A 241 -13.38 -0.11 9.95
C ALA A 241 -14.83 0.09 9.48
N GLU A 242 -15.50 1.14 9.95
CA GLU A 242 -16.85 1.51 9.48
C GLU A 242 -16.89 1.75 7.96
N LEU A 243 -15.92 2.48 7.41
CA LEU A 243 -15.85 2.71 5.97
C LEU A 243 -15.68 1.41 5.17
N HIS A 244 -14.86 0.47 5.66
CA HIS A 244 -14.69 -0.83 5.01
C HIS A 244 -15.93 -1.71 5.17
N LEU A 245 -16.58 -1.73 6.33
CA LEU A 245 -17.82 -2.46 6.56
C LEU A 245 -18.96 -1.94 5.67
N ARG A 246 -19.13 -0.62 5.55
CA ARG A 246 -20.09 0.00 4.60
C ARG A 246 -19.82 -0.46 3.18
N ALA A 247 -18.56 -0.39 2.74
CA ALA A 247 -18.18 -0.83 1.42
C ALA A 247 -18.46 -2.33 1.20
N MET A 248 -18.14 -3.19 2.17
CA MET A 248 -18.45 -4.63 2.12
C MET A 248 -19.96 -4.90 1.99
N ASN A 249 -20.79 -4.06 2.62
CA ASN A 249 -22.25 -4.10 2.53
C ASN A 249 -22.82 -3.42 1.26
N GLY A 250 -21.96 -2.98 0.34
CA GLY A 250 -22.36 -2.36 -0.93
C GLY A 250 -22.55 -0.84 -0.89
N ASP A 251 -22.43 -0.21 0.28
CA ASP A 251 -22.41 1.25 0.43
C ASP A 251 -20.98 1.77 0.25
N VAL A 252 -20.59 1.97 -1.01
CA VAL A 252 -19.21 2.25 -1.40
C VAL A 252 -19.04 3.74 -1.67
N GLU A 253 -18.35 4.43 -0.76
CA GLU A 253 -17.94 5.82 -0.97
C GLU A 253 -16.89 5.93 -2.09
N PRO A 254 -16.96 6.97 -2.94
CA PRO A 254 -15.96 7.20 -3.98
C PRO A 254 -14.58 7.52 -3.39
N CYS A 255 -13.51 7.13 -4.08
CA CYS A 255 -12.15 7.49 -3.67
C CYS A 255 -12.00 9.02 -3.60
N THR A 256 -11.35 9.49 -2.55
CA THR A 256 -11.03 10.92 -2.38
C THR A 256 -9.97 11.39 -3.38
N PRO A 257 -9.87 12.71 -3.66
CA PRO A 257 -8.79 13.26 -4.49
C PRO A 257 -7.39 12.85 -4.03
N LYS A 258 -7.17 12.79 -2.70
CA LYS A 258 -5.91 12.32 -2.11
C LYS A 258 -5.65 10.85 -2.44
N GLU A 259 -6.66 9.98 -2.29
CA GLU A 259 -6.52 8.57 -2.63
C GLU A 259 -6.29 8.32 -4.11
N MET A 260 -6.78 9.19 -5.00
CA MET A 260 -6.57 9.11 -6.46
C MET A 260 -5.25 9.75 -6.93
N TRP A 261 -4.52 10.42 -6.03
CA TRP A 261 -3.40 11.30 -6.36
C TRP A 261 -3.79 12.34 -7.42
N ALA A 262 -4.95 12.95 -7.21
CA ALA A 262 -5.54 13.89 -8.14
C ALA A 262 -4.83 15.26 -8.06
N THR A 263 -4.62 15.90 -9.21
CA THR A 263 -4.30 17.32 -9.26
C THR A 263 -5.59 18.14 -9.31
N ASN A 264 -5.49 19.44 -9.02
CA ASN A 264 -6.64 20.32 -9.11
C ASN A 264 -7.14 20.43 -10.55
N ASP A 265 -8.45 20.55 -10.71
CA ASP A 265 -9.05 21.04 -11.93
C ASP A 265 -8.62 22.49 -12.14
N THR A 266 -8.47 22.89 -13.40
CA THR A 266 -8.04 24.25 -13.74
C THR A 266 -8.86 24.83 -14.87
N TRP A 267 -8.97 26.14 -14.89
CA TRP A 267 -9.52 26.88 -16.02
C TRP A 267 -8.40 27.62 -16.76
N LYS A 268 -8.60 27.78 -18.06
CA LYS A 268 -7.77 28.66 -18.89
C LYS A 268 -8.67 29.67 -19.57
N VAL A 269 -8.19 30.90 -19.69
CA VAL A 269 -8.86 31.98 -20.42
C VAL A 269 -8.08 32.26 -21.69
N THR A 270 -8.76 32.26 -22.83
CA THR A 270 -8.17 32.49 -24.16
C THR A 270 -9.13 33.24 -25.09
N THR A 271 -8.69 33.49 -26.32
CA THR A 271 -9.48 34.10 -27.42
C THR A 271 -9.29 33.24 -28.67
N LYS A 272 -10.24 33.30 -29.62
CA LYS A 272 -10.22 32.44 -30.83
C LYS A 272 -8.95 32.58 -31.68
N GLU A 273 -8.33 33.76 -31.70
CA GLU A 273 -7.16 34.04 -32.56
C GLU A 273 -5.83 33.58 -31.96
N ARG A 274 -5.79 33.27 -30.66
CA ARG A 274 -4.53 32.98 -29.97
C ARG A 274 -4.21 31.50 -29.97
N LYS A 275 -2.96 31.18 -30.38
CA LYS A 275 -2.37 29.84 -30.23
C LYS A 275 -2.02 29.46 -28.78
N ARG A 276 -1.97 30.43 -27.87
CA ARG A 276 -1.65 30.22 -26.44
C ARG A 276 -2.67 30.95 -25.58
N ALA A 277 -3.03 30.34 -24.45
CA ALA A 277 -3.93 30.96 -23.47
C ALA A 277 -3.39 32.33 -23.01
N ILE A 278 -4.32 33.25 -22.72
CA ILE A 278 -4.00 34.55 -22.12
C ILE A 278 -3.52 34.33 -20.69
N LYS A 279 -4.26 33.50 -19.94
CA LYS A 279 -3.87 33.03 -18.62
C LYS A 279 -4.44 31.64 -18.37
N ALA A 280 -3.69 30.82 -17.66
CA ALA A 280 -4.02 29.42 -17.38
C ALA A 280 -3.79 29.11 -15.90
N GLY A 281 -4.43 28.06 -15.40
CA GLY A 281 -4.20 27.55 -14.05
C GLY A 281 -5.08 28.20 -12.98
N PHE A 282 -6.24 28.76 -13.35
CA PHE A 282 -7.21 29.21 -12.35
C PHE A 282 -7.81 28.01 -11.65
N ILE A 283 -7.76 27.97 -10.32
CA ILE A 283 -8.25 26.85 -9.51
C ILE A 283 -9.77 26.86 -9.26
N SER A 284 -10.45 27.96 -9.61
CA SER A 284 -11.91 28.05 -9.59
C SER A 284 -12.44 28.75 -10.84
N GLU A 285 -13.71 28.51 -11.15
CA GLU A 285 -14.39 29.18 -12.26
C GLU A 285 -14.59 30.67 -11.97
N GLU A 286 -14.89 31.05 -10.72
CA GLU A 286 -15.04 32.48 -10.37
C GLU A 286 -13.74 33.25 -10.62
N ALA A 287 -12.59 32.70 -10.23
CA ALA A 287 -11.31 33.36 -10.47
C ALA A 287 -11.00 33.55 -11.98
N ALA A 288 -11.50 32.66 -12.83
CA ALA A 288 -11.40 32.82 -14.28
C ALA A 288 -12.36 33.89 -14.80
N ASN A 289 -13.58 33.98 -14.25
CA ASN A 289 -14.56 35.03 -14.58
C ASN A 289 -14.05 36.41 -14.18
N ASP A 290 -13.58 36.57 -12.94
CA ASP A 290 -13.03 37.84 -12.44
C ASP A 290 -11.89 38.33 -13.35
N PHE A 291 -11.03 37.40 -13.79
CA PHE A 291 -9.97 37.74 -14.73
C PHE A 291 -10.51 38.20 -16.09
N MET A 292 -11.57 37.56 -16.60
CA MET A 292 -12.20 37.95 -17.85
C MET A 292 -12.82 39.36 -17.74
N GLU A 293 -13.56 39.64 -16.68
CA GLU A 293 -14.18 40.95 -16.44
C GLU A 293 -13.12 42.06 -16.34
N MET A 294 -12.07 41.85 -15.53
CA MET A 294 -11.00 42.83 -15.37
C MET A 294 -10.20 43.10 -16.65
N ASN A 295 -10.29 42.25 -17.66
CA ASN A 295 -9.51 42.37 -18.89
C ASN A 295 -10.39 42.49 -20.16
N GLU A 296 -11.69 42.72 -20.02
CA GLU A 296 -12.63 42.75 -21.15
C GLU A 296 -12.29 43.82 -22.20
N LEU A 297 -11.79 44.99 -21.74
CA LEU A 297 -11.38 46.09 -22.62
C LEU A 297 -10.08 45.79 -23.38
N LYS A 298 -9.26 44.86 -22.85
CA LYS A 298 -7.94 44.50 -23.39
C LYS A 298 -8.01 43.30 -24.35
N TYR A 299 -8.91 42.36 -24.08
CA TYR A 299 -9.05 41.13 -24.86
C TYR A 299 -10.51 40.92 -25.25
N ILE A 300 -10.82 41.20 -26.51
CA ILE A 300 -12.18 41.06 -27.05
C ILE A 300 -12.46 39.58 -27.32
N GLY A 301 -13.66 39.12 -26.94
CA GLY A 301 -14.11 37.76 -27.22
C GLY A 301 -13.40 36.69 -26.39
N MET A 302 -13.04 37.01 -25.15
CA MET A 302 -12.51 36.02 -24.22
C MET A 302 -13.53 34.93 -23.94
N TYR A 303 -13.05 33.71 -23.80
CA TYR A 303 -13.79 32.59 -23.27
C TYR A 303 -12.89 31.74 -22.38
N LYS A 304 -13.51 30.93 -21.52
CA LYS A 304 -12.82 30.02 -20.61
C LYS A 304 -13.02 28.57 -21.04
N GLU A 305 -11.99 27.79 -20.81
CA GLU A 305 -11.95 26.35 -21.07
C GLU A 305 -11.63 25.62 -19.77
N PHE A 306 -12.40 24.58 -19.48
CA PHE A 306 -12.20 23.73 -18.31
C PHE A 306 -11.21 22.61 -18.61
N TYR A 307 -10.25 22.40 -17.72
CA TYR A 307 -9.24 21.36 -17.80
C TYR A 307 -9.28 20.50 -16.53
N PRO A 308 -9.81 19.27 -16.60
CA PRO A 308 -9.86 18.40 -15.44
C PRO A 308 -8.45 18.01 -15.02
N GLY A 309 -8.21 17.98 -13.72
CA GLY A 309 -6.96 17.55 -13.13
C GLY A 309 -6.64 16.09 -13.49
N GLU A 310 -5.38 15.72 -13.39
CA GLU A 310 -4.92 14.34 -13.61
C GLU A 310 -5.30 13.45 -12.43
N ARG A 311 -5.68 12.20 -12.69
CA ARG A 311 -5.89 11.17 -11.66
C ARG A 311 -4.79 10.13 -11.74
N LYS A 312 -3.57 10.52 -11.36
CA LYS A 312 -2.34 9.75 -11.60
C LYS A 312 -2.40 8.33 -11.08
N ARG A 313 -3.01 8.10 -9.91
CA ARG A 313 -3.18 6.74 -9.38
C ARG A 313 -4.06 5.90 -10.30
N CYS A 314 -5.22 6.43 -10.68
CA CYS A 314 -6.18 5.75 -11.54
C CYS A 314 -5.56 5.42 -12.91
N ASP A 315 -4.82 6.37 -13.49
CA ASP A 315 -4.23 6.23 -14.83
C ASP A 315 -3.15 5.14 -14.89
N LYS A 316 -2.33 4.99 -13.84
CA LYS A 316 -1.08 4.20 -13.92
C LYS A 316 -0.95 3.08 -12.88
N PHE A 317 -1.54 3.24 -11.70
CA PHE A 317 -1.19 2.44 -10.53
C PHE A 317 -2.37 1.67 -9.92
N CYS A 318 -3.61 2.04 -10.23
CA CYS A 318 -4.79 1.44 -9.62
C CYS A 318 -5.07 0.05 -10.23
N PRO A 319 -5.15 -1.01 -9.42
CA PRO A 319 -5.38 -2.37 -9.93
C PRO A 319 -6.81 -2.60 -10.43
N VAL A 320 -7.76 -1.74 -10.05
CA VAL A 320 -9.18 -1.84 -10.41
C VAL A 320 -9.62 -0.79 -11.42
N ALA A 321 -8.68 -0.07 -12.04
CA ALA A 321 -9.00 1.01 -12.97
C ALA A 321 -9.96 0.59 -14.10
N SER A 322 -9.79 -0.62 -14.65
CA SER A 322 -10.60 -1.15 -15.75
C SER A 322 -12.06 -1.42 -15.39
N VAL A 323 -12.37 -1.56 -14.10
CA VAL A 323 -13.73 -1.86 -13.59
C VAL A 323 -14.25 -0.75 -12.68
N CYS A 324 -13.51 0.36 -12.53
CA CYS A 324 -13.86 1.41 -11.58
C CYS A 324 -14.85 2.41 -12.20
N PRO A 325 -16.10 2.50 -11.71
CA PRO A 325 -17.10 3.42 -12.26
C PRO A 325 -16.68 4.90 -12.09
N GLN A 326 -16.03 5.23 -10.97
CA GLN A 326 -15.55 6.60 -10.72
C GLN A 326 -14.49 7.05 -11.73
N TYR A 327 -13.65 6.12 -12.20
CA TYR A 327 -12.62 6.41 -13.19
C TYR A 327 -13.19 6.41 -14.61
N ALA A 328 -14.13 5.51 -14.92
CA ALA A 328 -14.86 5.53 -16.19
C ALA A 328 -15.56 6.89 -16.43
N ALA A 329 -16.28 7.39 -15.42
CA ALA A 329 -16.94 8.71 -15.49
C ALA A 329 -15.94 9.86 -15.74
N TYR A 330 -14.74 9.78 -15.15
CA TYR A 330 -13.68 10.75 -15.40
C TYR A 330 -13.13 10.70 -16.82
N GLN A 331 -12.93 9.50 -17.37
CA GLN A 331 -12.48 9.34 -18.75
C GLN A 331 -13.53 9.82 -19.75
N GLU A 332 -14.82 9.61 -19.47
CA GLU A 332 -15.91 10.16 -20.27
C GLU A 332 -15.90 11.69 -20.26
N LEU A 333 -15.75 12.31 -19.07
CA LEU A 333 -15.62 13.76 -18.94
C LEU A 333 -14.43 14.31 -19.76
N LYS A 334 -13.24 13.69 -19.65
CA LYS A 334 -12.07 14.10 -20.45
C LYS A 334 -12.31 13.99 -21.95
N SER A 335 -12.97 12.91 -22.38
CA SER A 335 -13.25 12.68 -23.80
C SER A 335 -14.20 13.74 -24.37
N LYS A 336 -15.21 14.15 -23.59
CA LYS A 336 -16.14 15.24 -23.95
C LYS A 336 -15.48 16.62 -24.05
N LEU A 337 -14.39 16.85 -23.31
CA LEU A 337 -13.67 18.12 -23.31
C LEU A 337 -12.57 18.20 -24.37
N ASN A 338 -12.14 17.04 -24.90
CA ASN A 338 -11.14 16.96 -25.96
C ASN A 338 -11.75 16.88 -27.38
N ASN A 339 -13.06 16.63 -27.47
CA ASN A 339 -13.87 16.71 -28.69
C ASN A 339 -14.53 18.09 -28.78
#